data_AF-A0A831V006-F1
#
_entry.id   AF-A0A831V006-F1
#
_cell.length_a   1.000
_cell.length_b   1.000
_cell.length_c   1.000
_cell.angle_alpha   90.00
_cell.angle_beta   90.00
_cell.angle_gamma   90.00
#
_symmetry.space_group_name_H-M   'P 1'
#
loop_
_entity.id
_entity.type
_entity.pdbx_description
1 polymer ?
#
loop_
_entity_poly.entity_id
_entity_poly.type
_entity_poly.pdbx_seq_one_letter_code
_entity_poly.pdbx_strand_id
1 'polypeptide(L)'
;MALIAAEPLGLNLQTTDRINDWEPLDEATIAQVLQAIAAESPLPEDEEAAKPQAVYIAGGKLYRLDGEALTSQDHPAAAPYGWPIAHNVRPATQSLGMDGECADCHDNASPFFFASVPLDTPVAQKTDEGWTQTLEARPLVAFQEGISPTYIRWFNWSFVFRPMMKITVLACCGLIAVVLVLYGLKALRCVAGAVSDENESC
;
A
#
# COMPACT_ATOMS: atom_id res chain seq x y z
N MET A 1 -15.00 -13.03 37.64
CA MET A 1 -13.89 -12.71 36.72
C MET A 1 -12.64 -12.60 37.57
N ALA A 2 -11.94 -13.72 37.76
CA ALA A 2 -10.64 -13.71 38.44
C ALA A 2 -9.65 -13.07 37.46
N LEU A 3 -8.88 -12.08 37.91
CA LEU A 3 -7.68 -11.71 37.17
C LEU A 3 -6.72 -12.90 37.27
N ILE A 4 -6.43 -13.54 36.14
CA ILE A 4 -5.30 -14.49 36.07
C ILE A 4 -4.05 -13.65 36.29
N ALA A 5 -3.44 -13.77 37.46
CA ALA A 5 -2.19 -13.08 37.75
C ALA A 5 -1.09 -13.59 36.81
N ALA A 6 -0.14 -12.73 36.43
CA ALA A 6 0.96 -13.10 35.54
C ALA A 6 1.94 -14.09 36.20
N GLU A 7 2.17 -13.95 37.51
CA GLU A 7 3.04 -14.82 38.30
C GLU A 7 2.73 -16.33 38.25
N PRO A 8 1.48 -16.81 38.44
CA PRO A 8 1.18 -18.24 38.37
C PRO A 8 1.34 -18.85 36.97
N LEU A 9 1.37 -18.03 35.90
CA LEU A 9 1.67 -18.49 34.55
C LEU A 9 3.18 -18.49 34.24
N GLY A 10 4.03 -18.05 35.18
CA GLY A 10 5.46 -17.88 34.93
C GLY A 10 5.78 -16.80 33.90
N LEU A 11 4.80 -15.95 33.56
CA LEU A 11 4.94 -14.88 32.60
C LEU A 11 5.68 -13.73 33.26
N ASN A 12 6.96 -13.59 32.91
CA ASN A 12 7.73 -12.41 33.27
C ASN A 12 7.31 -11.25 32.36
N LEU A 13 6.21 -10.58 32.70
CA LEU A 13 5.76 -9.36 32.06
C LEU A 13 6.63 -8.13 32.41
N GLN A 14 7.68 -8.29 33.22
CA GLN A 14 8.62 -7.21 33.57
C GLN A 14 9.77 -7.11 32.56
N THR A 15 9.43 -7.10 31.28
CA THR A 15 10.37 -6.72 30.22
C THR A 15 10.32 -5.21 30.05
N THR A 16 11.43 -4.51 30.26
CA THR A 16 11.56 -3.06 29.96
C THR A 16 11.68 -2.77 28.47
N ASP A 17 11.87 -3.81 27.67
CA ASP A 17 12.10 -3.69 26.24
C ASP A 17 10.76 -3.50 25.52
N ARG A 18 10.64 -2.39 24.79
CA ARG A 18 9.48 -2.10 23.95
C ARG A 18 9.88 -2.13 22.48
N ILE A 19 9.06 -2.75 21.65
CA ILE A 19 9.19 -2.66 20.19
C ILE A 19 7.94 -1.98 19.65
N ASN A 20 8.12 -0.85 18.95
CA ASN A 20 7.03 -0.04 18.42
C ASN A 20 5.94 0.21 19.47
N ASP A 21 6.37 0.65 20.66
CA ASP A 21 5.53 0.94 21.84
C ASP A 21 4.80 -0.25 22.48
N TRP A 22 4.99 -1.48 21.98
CA TRP A 22 4.45 -2.71 22.55
C TRP A 22 5.44 -3.42 23.48
N GLU A 23 4.90 -4.07 24.51
CA GLU A 23 5.59 -5.18 25.18
C GLU A 23 5.52 -6.41 24.27
N PRO A 24 6.68 -7.00 23.89
CA PRO A 24 6.70 -8.08 22.92
C PRO A 24 6.11 -9.38 23.49
N LEU A 25 5.26 -10.03 22.69
CA LEU A 25 4.62 -11.31 23.00
C LEU A 25 5.11 -12.38 22.03
N ASP A 26 5.72 -13.45 22.55
CA ASP A 26 6.04 -14.64 21.76
C ASP A 26 4.89 -15.65 21.70
N GLU A 27 4.96 -16.57 20.73
CA GLU A 27 3.95 -17.61 20.56
C GLU A 27 3.84 -18.54 21.78
N ALA A 28 4.94 -18.75 22.51
CA ALA A 28 4.93 -19.55 23.74
C ALA A 28 4.06 -18.90 24.83
N THR A 29 4.19 -17.59 25.02
CA THR A 29 3.35 -16.79 25.92
C THR A 29 1.88 -16.84 25.50
N ILE A 30 1.61 -16.66 24.20
CA ILE A 30 0.24 -16.75 23.66
C ILE A 30 -0.37 -18.12 23.96
N ALA A 31 0.38 -19.21 23.75
CA ALA A 31 -0.07 -20.57 24.04
C ALA A 31 -0.40 -20.76 25.53
N GLN A 32 0.48 -20.31 26.44
CA GLN A 32 0.28 -20.42 27.89
C GLN A 32 -0.99 -19.69 28.35
N VAL A 33 -1.22 -18.46 27.86
CA VAL A 33 -2.42 -17.68 28.19
C VAL A 33 -3.67 -18.37 27.66
N LEU A 34 -3.66 -18.86 26.42
CA LEU A 34 -4.80 -19.57 25.86
C LEU A 34 -5.11 -20.87 26.62
N GLN A 35 -4.07 -21.59 27.11
CA GLN A 35 -4.25 -22.79 27.92
C GLN A 35 -4.87 -22.45 29.27
N ALA A 36 -4.43 -21.36 29.91
CA ALA A 36 -4.99 -20.88 31.17
C ALA A 36 -6.47 -20.50 31.02
N ILE A 37 -6.81 -19.76 29.96
CA ILE A 37 -8.21 -19.40 29.66
C ILE A 37 -9.05 -20.67 29.41
N ALA A 38 -8.51 -21.64 28.66
CA ALA A 38 -9.22 -22.90 28.40
C ALA A 38 -9.47 -23.72 29.68
N ALA A 39 -8.56 -23.67 30.65
CA ALA A 39 -8.71 -24.35 31.94
C ALA A 39 -9.78 -23.70 32.86
N GLU A 40 -9.96 -22.37 32.77
CA GLU A 40 -10.95 -21.63 33.55
C GLU A 40 -12.32 -21.49 32.87
N SER A 41 -12.39 -21.77 31.56
CA SER A 41 -13.61 -21.58 30.78
C SER A 41 -14.73 -22.52 31.26
N PRO A 42 -15.88 -21.99 31.71
CA PRO A 42 -17.00 -22.81 32.17
C PRO A 42 -17.47 -23.76 31.08
N LEU A 43 -17.72 -25.02 31.45
CA LEU A 43 -18.38 -25.96 30.57
C LEU A 43 -19.78 -25.42 30.24
N PRO A 44 -20.24 -25.47 28.98
CA PRO A 44 -21.60 -25.11 28.65
C PRO A 44 -22.57 -26.00 29.47
N GLU A 45 -23.65 -25.41 29.97
CA GLU A 45 -24.70 -26.12 30.71
C GLU A 45 -25.40 -27.18 29.84
N ASP A 46 -25.32 -27.01 28.53
CA ASP A 46 -25.83 -27.93 27.51
C ASP A 46 -24.68 -28.77 26.95
N GLU A 47 -24.69 -30.09 27.18
CA GLU A 47 -23.64 -31.01 26.72
C GLU A 47 -23.53 -31.08 25.19
N GLU A 48 -24.58 -30.68 24.46
CA GLU A 48 -24.59 -30.62 22.99
C GLU A 48 -24.02 -29.30 22.44
N ALA A 49 -23.84 -28.27 23.27
CA ALA A 49 -23.28 -27.00 22.83
C ALA A 49 -21.75 -27.09 22.68
N ALA A 50 -21.25 -26.68 21.51
CA ALA A 50 -19.81 -26.60 21.27
C ALA A 50 -19.16 -25.65 22.29
N LYS A 51 -18.12 -26.13 22.98
CA LYS A 51 -17.36 -25.29 23.92
C LYS A 51 -16.78 -24.08 23.18
N PRO A 52 -16.95 -22.85 23.68
CA PRO A 52 -16.34 -21.67 23.08
C PRO A 52 -14.81 -21.81 23.16
N GLN A 53 -14.15 -21.80 22.01
CA GLN A 53 -12.69 -21.87 21.91
C GLN A 53 -12.10 -20.47 22.06
N ALA A 54 -11.21 -20.30 23.04
CA ALA A 54 -10.44 -19.08 23.18
C ALA A 54 -9.47 -18.91 22.01
N VAL A 55 -9.42 -17.70 21.45
CA VAL A 55 -8.52 -17.34 20.35
C VAL A 55 -7.87 -15.99 20.66
N TYR A 56 -6.66 -15.81 20.16
CA TYR A 56 -5.96 -14.52 20.19
C TYR A 56 -5.83 -13.99 18.77
N ILE A 57 -6.13 -12.71 18.56
CA ILE A 57 -6.12 -12.06 17.25
C ILE A 57 -5.13 -10.90 17.30
N ALA A 58 -4.06 -10.99 16.51
CA ALA A 58 -3.06 -9.93 16.40
C ALA A 58 -2.25 -10.05 15.09
N GLY A 59 -1.76 -8.93 14.58
CA GLY A 59 -0.79 -8.90 13.48
C GLY A 59 -1.24 -9.58 12.18
N GLY A 60 -2.53 -9.56 11.84
CA GLY A 60 -3.04 -10.25 10.64
C GLY A 60 -3.48 -11.70 10.88
N LYS A 61 -3.23 -12.27 12.05
CA LYS A 61 -3.40 -13.70 12.33
C LYS A 61 -4.33 -13.98 13.51
N LEU A 62 -4.99 -15.13 13.40
CA LEU A 62 -5.71 -15.78 14.49
C LEU A 62 -4.86 -16.91 15.03
N TYR A 63 -4.62 -16.88 16.33
CA TYR A 63 -3.91 -17.88 17.10
C TYR A 63 -4.91 -18.68 17.92
N ARG A 64 -4.89 -20.01 17.79
CA ARG A 64 -5.69 -20.92 18.63
C ARG A 64 -4.90 -22.13 19.05
N LEU A 65 -5.38 -22.80 20.09
CA LEU A 65 -4.89 -24.13 20.46
C LEU A 65 -5.61 -25.22 19.68
N ASP A 66 -4.85 -26.10 19.04
CA ASP A 66 -5.31 -27.38 18.53
C ASP A 66 -4.69 -28.49 19.41
N GLY A 67 -5.48 -28.95 20.39
CA GLY A 67 -4.95 -29.73 21.50
C GLY A 67 -3.97 -28.91 22.35
N GLU A 68 -2.71 -29.35 22.42
CA GLU A 68 -1.64 -28.65 23.14
C GLU A 68 -0.80 -27.73 22.24
N ALA A 69 -0.98 -27.81 20.91
CA ALA A 69 -0.18 -27.06 19.95
C ALA A 69 -0.86 -25.73 19.59
N LEU A 70 -0.07 -24.65 19.49
CA LEU A 70 -0.54 -23.38 18.94
C LEU A 70 -0.58 -23.46 17.42
N THR A 71 -1.69 -23.05 16.82
CA THR A 71 -1.85 -22.90 15.37
C THR A 71 -2.13 -21.44 15.06
N SER A 72 -1.44 -20.90 14.06
CA SER A 72 -1.68 -19.56 13.54
C SER A 72 -2.21 -19.64 12.12
N GLN A 73 -3.25 -18.86 11.82
CA GLN A 73 -3.89 -18.82 10.51
C GLN A 73 -4.38 -17.42 10.17
N ASP A 74 -4.43 -17.10 8.89
CA ASP A 74 -5.07 -15.87 8.44
C ASP A 74 -6.58 -15.95 8.69
N HIS A 75 -7.17 -14.85 9.14
CA HIS A 75 -8.60 -14.76 9.41
C HIS A 75 -9.13 -13.36 9.04
N PRO A 76 -10.31 -13.22 8.41
CA PRO A 76 -10.86 -11.92 8.03
C PRO A 76 -10.95 -10.91 9.18
N ALA A 77 -11.32 -11.37 10.39
CA ALA A 77 -11.38 -10.51 11.58
C ALA A 77 -10.01 -10.07 12.11
N ALA A 78 -8.94 -10.76 11.69
CA ALA A 78 -7.56 -10.40 12.01
C ALA A 78 -6.94 -9.50 10.94
N ALA A 79 -7.64 -9.28 9.81
CA ALA A 79 -7.11 -8.51 8.70
C ALA A 79 -6.73 -7.09 9.16
N PRO A 80 -5.57 -6.60 8.72
CA PRO A 80 -5.13 -5.27 9.09
C PRO A 80 -6.03 -4.24 8.42
N TYR A 81 -6.26 -3.13 9.11
CA TYR A 81 -7.11 -2.04 8.64
C TYR A 81 -6.38 -0.71 8.81
N GLY A 82 -6.65 0.23 7.90
CA GLY A 82 -6.08 1.57 7.94
C GLY A 82 -6.98 2.50 8.73
N TRP A 83 -6.42 3.24 9.68
CA TRP A 83 -7.15 4.35 10.31
C TRP A 83 -7.09 5.59 9.40
N PRO A 84 -8.22 6.23 9.08
CA PRO A 84 -8.22 7.50 8.38
C PRO A 84 -7.78 8.60 9.36
N ILE A 85 -6.49 8.86 9.40
CA ILE A 85 -5.94 9.99 10.17
C ILE A 85 -5.91 11.19 9.23
N ALA A 86 -6.54 12.30 9.64
CA ALA A 86 -6.41 13.55 8.91
C ALA A 86 -4.93 13.95 8.91
N HIS A 87 -4.32 13.99 7.73
CA HIS A 87 -2.94 14.44 7.60
C HIS A 87 -2.87 15.96 7.51
N ASN A 88 -1.71 16.51 7.81
CA ASN A 88 -1.44 17.93 7.60
C ASN A 88 -1.73 18.31 6.14
N VAL A 89 -2.55 19.34 5.95
CA VAL A 89 -2.79 19.93 4.62
C VAL A 89 -1.56 20.74 4.26
N ARG A 90 -0.90 20.36 3.17
CA ARG A 90 0.28 21.05 2.67
C ARG A 90 -0.14 22.20 1.73
N PRO A 91 0.62 23.31 1.65
CA PRO A 91 0.42 24.31 0.60
C PRO A 91 0.44 23.67 -0.79
N ALA A 92 -0.17 24.34 -1.78
CA ALA A 92 -0.20 23.86 -3.16
C ALA A 92 1.20 23.50 -3.69
N THR A 93 2.22 24.28 -3.30
CA THR A 93 3.62 24.05 -3.68
C THR A 93 4.34 22.93 -2.93
N GLN A 94 3.61 22.10 -2.18
CA GLN A 94 4.11 20.90 -1.51
C GLN A 94 3.14 19.72 -1.66
N SER A 95 2.16 19.85 -2.55
CA SER A 95 1.18 18.81 -2.81
C SER A 95 1.75 17.78 -3.79
N LEU A 96 1.47 16.50 -3.57
CA LEU A 96 1.87 15.44 -4.50
C LEU A 96 1.31 15.72 -5.90
N GLY A 97 2.13 15.55 -6.93
CA GLY A 97 1.75 15.79 -8.33
C GLY A 97 1.70 17.26 -8.78
N MET A 98 2.07 18.23 -7.92
CA MET A 98 2.00 19.66 -8.24
C MET A 98 2.85 20.10 -9.46
N ASP A 99 4.01 19.48 -9.68
CA ASP A 99 4.94 19.87 -10.75
C ASP A 99 4.74 19.01 -12.01
N GLY A 100 3.51 18.53 -12.21
CA GLY A 100 3.19 17.61 -13.29
C GLY A 100 3.78 16.21 -13.09
N GLU A 101 4.30 15.93 -11.88
CA GLU A 101 4.76 14.64 -11.40
C GLU A 101 3.56 13.73 -11.08
N CYS A 102 2.68 13.53 -12.07
CA CYS A 102 1.60 12.55 -11.97
C CYS A 102 2.17 11.16 -11.61
N ALA A 103 3.44 10.91 -11.93
CA ALA A 103 4.21 9.72 -11.56
C ALA A 103 4.30 9.51 -10.03
N ASP A 104 4.18 10.56 -9.21
CA ASP A 104 4.14 10.44 -7.74
C ASP A 104 3.08 9.44 -7.29
N CYS A 105 1.96 9.36 -8.02
CA CYS A 105 0.90 8.38 -7.80
C CYS A 105 0.81 7.34 -8.94
N HIS A 106 1.11 7.74 -10.18
CA HIS A 106 0.91 6.93 -11.37
C HIS A 106 2.16 6.23 -11.91
N ASP A 107 3.25 6.20 -11.15
CA ASP A 107 4.36 5.30 -11.44
C ASP A 107 4.03 3.87 -10.99
N ASN A 108 4.53 2.88 -11.70
CA ASN A 108 4.32 1.48 -11.35
C ASN A 108 5.04 1.09 -10.04
N ALA A 109 6.08 1.82 -9.65
CA ALA A 109 6.79 1.69 -8.38
C ALA A 109 6.48 2.86 -7.42
N SER A 110 5.41 3.62 -7.68
CA SER A 110 5.01 4.74 -6.81
C SER A 110 4.86 4.28 -5.34
N PRO A 111 5.55 4.94 -4.40
CA PRO A 111 5.36 4.69 -2.98
C PRO A 111 3.93 4.93 -2.52
N PHE A 112 3.14 5.76 -3.22
CA PHE A 112 1.77 6.07 -2.83
C PHE A 112 0.86 4.84 -2.77
N PHE A 113 1.00 3.90 -3.72
CA PHE A 113 0.21 2.66 -3.75
C PHE A 113 1.02 1.44 -3.32
N PHE A 114 2.34 1.43 -3.57
CA PHE A 114 3.15 0.21 -3.48
C PHE A 114 4.20 0.25 -2.37
N ALA A 115 4.27 1.32 -1.56
CA ALA A 115 5.12 1.28 -0.38
C ALA A 115 4.64 0.19 0.59
N SER A 116 5.61 -0.51 1.16
CA SER A 116 5.38 -1.56 2.14
C SER A 116 5.19 -0.93 3.51
N VAL A 117 4.05 -1.19 4.15
CA VAL A 117 3.72 -0.71 5.49
C VAL A 117 3.82 -1.87 6.46
N PRO A 118 4.67 -1.76 7.51
CA PRO A 118 4.73 -2.77 8.55
C PRO A 118 3.42 -2.76 9.36
N LEU A 119 2.92 -3.93 9.72
CA LEU A 119 1.76 -4.05 10.59
C LEU A 119 2.16 -3.84 12.05
N ASP A 120 1.49 -2.92 12.72
CA ASP A 120 1.73 -2.69 14.13
C ASP A 120 1.12 -3.82 14.98
N THR A 121 1.96 -4.52 15.75
CA THR A 121 1.56 -5.71 16.52
C THR A 121 2.46 -5.95 17.73
N PRO A 122 1.90 -6.40 18.87
CA PRO A 122 2.70 -6.86 20.00
C PRO A 122 3.37 -8.21 19.75
N VAL A 123 2.96 -8.97 18.73
CA VAL A 123 3.55 -10.29 18.47
C VAL A 123 4.96 -10.15 17.90
N ALA A 124 5.93 -10.75 18.58
CA ALA A 124 7.34 -10.70 18.23
C ALA A 124 8.02 -12.03 18.50
N GLN A 125 9.12 -12.28 17.79
CA GLN A 125 9.97 -13.44 18.00
C GLN A 125 11.22 -13.04 18.78
N LYS A 126 11.51 -13.78 19.85
CA LYS A 126 12.77 -13.66 20.58
C LYS A 126 13.86 -14.46 19.88
N THR A 127 14.93 -13.79 19.49
CA THR A 127 16.14 -14.38 18.91
C THR A 127 17.33 -14.18 19.85
N ASP A 128 18.48 -14.77 19.54
CA ASP A 128 19.72 -14.57 20.31
C ASP A 128 20.19 -13.10 20.31
N GLU A 129 19.76 -12.31 19.32
CA GLU A 129 20.08 -10.89 19.16
C GLU A 129 19.05 -9.96 19.85
N GLY A 130 18.00 -10.53 20.45
CA GLY A 130 16.95 -9.79 21.15
C GLY A 130 15.57 -10.03 20.55
N TRP A 131 14.63 -9.11 20.81
CA TRP A 131 13.29 -9.20 20.27
C TRP A 131 13.22 -8.64 18.85
N THR A 132 12.56 -9.37 17.95
CA THR A 132 12.35 -8.97 16.56
C THR A 132 10.87 -9.11 16.22
N GLN A 133 10.24 -8.04 15.73
CA GLN A 133 8.83 -8.14 15.31
C GLN A 133 8.71 -8.97 14.03
N THR A 134 7.75 -9.89 14.04
CA THR A 134 7.33 -10.65 12.86
C THR A 134 6.40 -9.78 12.02
N LEU A 135 6.95 -8.72 11.44
CA LEU A 135 6.21 -7.78 10.61
C LEU A 135 5.90 -8.40 9.25
N GLU A 136 4.71 -8.98 9.10
CA GLU A 136 4.13 -9.05 7.76
C GLU A 136 3.92 -7.61 7.28
N ALA A 137 4.60 -7.21 6.21
CA ALA A 137 4.39 -5.90 5.63
C ALA A 137 3.39 -6.01 4.46
N ARG A 138 2.48 -5.04 4.36
CA ARG A 138 1.44 -5.00 3.33
C ARG A 138 1.60 -3.76 2.46
N PRO A 139 1.41 -3.84 1.14
CA PRO A 139 1.48 -2.66 0.29
C PRO A 139 0.31 -1.72 0.60
N LEU A 140 0.50 -0.40 0.50
CA LEU A 140 -0.53 0.60 0.78
C LEU A 140 -1.86 0.35 0.04
N VAL A 141 -1.81 -0.13 -1.19
CA VAL A 141 -3.00 -0.48 -2.00
C VAL A 141 -3.85 -1.58 -1.35
N ALA A 142 -3.29 -2.44 -0.50
CA ALA A 142 -4.07 -3.46 0.22
C ALA A 142 -5.05 -2.84 1.25
N PHE A 143 -4.81 -1.60 1.66
CA PHE A 143 -5.68 -0.86 2.58
C PHE A 143 -6.72 0.02 1.86
N GLN A 144 -6.72 0.04 0.52
CA GLN A 144 -7.70 0.77 -0.27
C GLN A 144 -8.83 -0.17 -0.68
N GLU A 145 -9.98 -0.02 -0.03
CA GLU A 145 -11.15 -0.84 -0.33
C GLU A 145 -11.58 -0.69 -1.80
N GLY A 146 -11.83 -1.82 -2.46
CA GLY A 146 -12.35 -1.87 -3.83
C GLY A 146 -11.32 -1.63 -4.95
N ILE A 147 -10.04 -1.45 -4.62
CA ILE A 147 -8.98 -1.19 -5.61
C ILE A 147 -8.04 -2.38 -5.69
N SER A 148 -7.92 -2.99 -6.88
CA SER A 148 -6.95 -4.07 -7.08
C SER A 148 -5.56 -3.52 -7.46
N PRO A 149 -4.45 -4.12 -6.96
CA PRO A 149 -3.10 -3.70 -7.33
C PRO A 149 -2.83 -3.80 -8.83
N THR A 150 -3.42 -4.81 -9.48
CA THR A 150 -3.32 -5.04 -10.92
C THR A 150 -4.03 -3.95 -11.72
N TYR A 151 -5.22 -3.53 -11.28
CA TYR A 151 -5.93 -2.40 -11.89
C TYR A 151 -5.08 -1.13 -11.84
N ILE A 152 -4.51 -0.79 -10.69
CA ILE A 152 -3.64 0.39 -10.55
C ILE A 152 -2.41 0.28 -11.44
N ARG A 153 -1.76 -0.89 -11.51
CA ARG A 153 -0.60 -1.12 -12.40
C ARG A 153 -0.95 -0.89 -13.89
N TRP A 154 -2.10 -1.39 -14.35
CA TRP A 154 -2.57 -1.18 -15.71
C TRP A 154 -2.91 0.28 -15.98
N PHE A 155 -3.58 0.94 -15.03
CA PHE A 155 -3.90 2.35 -15.14
C PHE A 155 -2.62 3.21 -15.19
N ASN A 156 -1.65 2.94 -14.32
CA ASN A 156 -0.35 3.59 -14.29
C ASN A 156 0.43 3.40 -15.60
N TRP A 157 0.38 2.19 -16.19
CA TRP A 157 0.97 1.93 -17.50
C TRP A 157 0.39 2.81 -18.62
N SER A 158 -0.89 3.20 -18.54
CA SER A 158 -1.49 4.10 -19.53
C SER A 158 -0.81 5.48 -19.59
N PHE A 159 -0.18 5.94 -18.51
CA PHE A 159 0.51 7.23 -18.46
C PHE A 159 1.85 7.22 -19.23
N VAL A 160 2.41 6.05 -19.52
CA VAL A 160 3.58 5.90 -20.41
C VAL A 160 3.27 6.40 -21.82
N PHE A 161 2.01 6.34 -22.26
CA PHE A 161 1.60 6.86 -23.57
C PHE A 161 1.51 8.37 -23.63
N ARG A 162 1.46 9.07 -22.48
CA ARG A 162 1.32 10.53 -22.44
C ARG A 162 2.48 11.26 -23.14
N PRO A 163 3.78 10.96 -22.87
CA PRO A 163 4.88 11.57 -23.62
C PRO A 163 4.86 11.17 -25.11
N MET A 164 4.53 9.91 -25.42
CA MET A 164 4.47 9.46 -26.82
C MET A 164 3.41 10.22 -27.62
N MET A 165 2.22 10.43 -27.05
CA MET A 165 1.17 11.24 -27.67
C MET A 165 1.65 12.68 -27.93
N LYS A 166 2.33 13.31 -26.95
CA LYS A 166 2.86 14.68 -27.12
C LYS A 166 3.86 14.73 -28.28
N ILE A 167 4.82 13.81 -28.33
CA ILE A 167 5.84 13.77 -29.38
C ILE A 167 5.19 13.54 -30.74
N THR A 168 4.26 12.59 -30.85
CA THR A 168 3.55 12.29 -32.10
C THR A 168 2.75 13.49 -32.60
N VAL A 169 1.98 14.15 -31.73
CA VAL A 169 1.20 15.34 -32.10
C VAL A 169 2.12 16.48 -32.55
N LEU A 170 3.22 16.73 -31.83
CA LEU A 170 4.19 17.75 -32.22
C LEU A 170 4.86 17.42 -33.58
N ALA A 171 5.18 16.16 -33.84
CA ALA A 171 5.73 15.73 -35.11
C ALA A 171 4.73 15.93 -36.26
N CYS A 172 3.45 15.59 -36.06
CA CYS A 172 2.39 15.84 -37.04
C CYS A 172 2.22 17.34 -37.31
N CYS A 173 2.15 18.17 -36.27
CA CYS A 173 2.08 19.62 -36.40
C CYS A 173 3.30 20.19 -37.14
N GLY A 174 4.50 19.70 -36.83
CA GLY A 174 5.73 20.07 -37.52
C GLY A 174 5.70 19.72 -39.00
N LEU A 175 5.24 18.52 -39.35
CA LEU A 175 5.10 18.10 -40.75
C LEU A 175 4.11 18.99 -41.50
N ILE A 176 2.95 19.28 -40.91
CA ILE A 176 1.96 20.20 -41.49
C ILE A 176 2.58 21.59 -41.69
N ALA A 177 3.31 22.11 -40.70
CA ALA A 177 3.98 23.39 -40.81
C ALA A 177 5.01 23.43 -41.95
N VAL A 178 5.83 22.38 -42.11
CA VAL A 178 6.78 22.28 -43.24
C VAL A 178 6.03 22.31 -44.58
N VAL A 179 4.96 21.53 -44.71
CA VAL A 179 4.15 21.50 -45.94
C VAL A 179 3.59 22.89 -46.24
N LEU A 180 3.00 23.57 -45.26
CA LEU A 180 2.46 24.92 -45.42
C LEU A 180 3.55 25.94 -45.81
N VAL A 181 4.74 25.86 -45.22
CA VAL A 181 5.86 26.74 -45.58
C VAL A 181 6.31 26.50 -47.02
N LEU A 182 6.44 25.23 -47.46
CA LEU A 182 6.83 24.92 -48.83
C LEU A 182 5.82 25.44 -49.86
N TYR A 183 4.52 25.27 -49.60
CA TYR A 183 3.48 25.82 -50.46
C TYR A 183 3.45 27.36 -50.43
N GLY A 184 3.65 27.98 -49.26
CA GLY A 184 3.76 29.42 -49.13
C GLY A 184 4.94 30.00 -49.92
N LEU A 185 6.12 29.37 -49.86
CA LEU A 185 7.29 29.76 -50.64
C LEU A 185 7.07 29.57 -52.15
N LYS A 186 6.39 28.50 -52.56
CA LYS A 186 6.03 28.27 -53.96
C LYS A 186 5.08 29.35 -54.48
N ALA A 187 4.08 29.72 -53.69
CA ALA A 187 3.15 30.80 -54.02
C ALA A 187 3.89 32.15 -54.13
N LEU A 188 4.76 32.46 -53.17
CA LEU A 188 5.56 33.68 -53.18
C LEU A 188 6.45 33.78 -54.42
N ARG A 189 7.11 32.68 -54.81
CA ARG A 189 7.90 32.61 -56.05
C ARG A 189 7.05 32.88 -57.29
N CYS A 190 5.84 32.34 -57.34
CA CYS A 190 4.92 32.56 -58.45
C CYS A 190 4.50 34.04 -58.55
N VAL A 191 4.15 34.66 -57.43
CA VAL A 191 3.77 36.09 -57.39
C VAL A 191 4.96 36.98 -57.74
N ALA A 192 6.14 36.69 -57.20
CA ALA A 192 7.35 37.45 -57.52
C ALA A 192 7.70 37.38 -59.01
N GLY A 193 7.56 36.20 -59.64
CA GLY A 193 7.74 36.06 -61.09
C GLY A 193 6.77 36.91 -61.90
N ALA A 194 5.48 36.90 -61.55
CA ALA A 194 4.47 37.70 -62.24
C ALA A 194 4.75 39.22 -62.15
N VAL A 195 5.18 39.70 -60.99
CA VAL A 195 5.53 41.11 -60.78
C VAL A 195 6.82 41.51 -61.52
N SER A 196 7.78 40.60 -61.65
CA SER A 196 9.00 40.84 -62.44
C SER A 196 8.70 40.90 -63.94
N ASP A 197 7.89 39.98 -64.46
CA ASP A 197 7.52 39.94 -65.88
C ASP A 197 6.72 41.21 -66.30
N GLU A 198 5.87 41.75 -65.43
CA GLU A 198 5.17 43.01 -65.68
C GLU A 198 6.12 44.21 -65.80
N ASN A 199 7.19 44.26 -64.99
CA ASN A 199 8.17 45.35 -65.01
C ASN A 199 9.13 45.30 -66.21
N GLU A 200 9.38 44.13 -66.81
CA GLU A 200 10.19 44.00 -68.03
C GLU A 200 9.42 44.30 -69.33
N SER A 201 8.08 44.40 -69.25
CA SER A 201 7.20 44.64 -70.40
C SER A 201 6.87 46.12 -70.68
N CYS A 202 7.48 47.05 -69.93
CA CYS A 202 7.29 48.49 -70.03
C CYS A 202 8.56 49.20 -70.52
#